data_AF-A0A3M1PUR3-F1
#
_entry.id   AF-A0A3M1PUR3-F1
#
_cell.length_a   1.000
_cell.length_b   1.000
_cell.length_c   1.000
_cell.angle_alpha   90.00
_cell.angle_beta   90.00
_cell.angle_gamma   90.00
#
_symmetry.space_group_name_H-M   'P 1'
#
loop_
_entity.id
_entity.type
_entity.pdbx_description
1 polymer ?
#
loop_
_entity_poly.entity_id
_entity_poly.type
_entity_poly.pdbx_seq_one_letter_code
_entity_poly.pdbx_strand_id
1 'polypeptide(L)'
;DKLIERAGELCPQGGWTLVKVAKPDQDMRFDVPTIGPQTIENLHRQRAVGLVVEAGKTIVLERRKTLEAAKRLGVVVIGRRDA
;
A
#
# COMPACT_ATOMS: atom_id res chain seq x y z
N ASP A 1 4.07 -8.75 -2.05
CA ASP A 1 2.94 -9.58 -1.58
C ASP A 1 3.26 -10.42 -0.37
N LYS A 2 4.30 -11.27 -0.38
CA LYS A 2 4.72 -12.07 0.81
C LYS A 2 4.82 -11.29 2.13
N LEU A 3 5.24 -10.02 2.09
CA LEU A 3 5.26 -9.16 3.28
C LEU A 3 3.85 -8.98 3.87
N ILE A 4 2.86 -8.69 3.03
CA ILE A 4 1.46 -8.46 3.43
C ILE A 4 0.87 -9.75 4.02
N GLU A 5 1.12 -10.89 3.37
CA GLU A 5 0.72 -12.22 3.87
C GLU A 5 1.28 -12.48 5.27
N ARG A 6 2.60 -12.32 5.42
CA ARG A 6 3.27 -12.47 6.73
C ARG A 6 2.73 -11.51 7.78
N ALA A 7 2.41 -10.27 7.40
CA ALA A 7 1.81 -9.31 8.34
C ALA A 7 0.41 -9.77 8.80
N GLY A 8 -0.39 -10.35 7.91
CA GLY A 8 -1.68 -10.95 8.27
C GLY A 8 -1.56 -12.11 9.24
N GLU A 9 -0.55 -12.96 9.08
CA GLU A 9 -0.24 -14.06 10.01
C GLU A 9 0.17 -13.55 11.40
N LEU A 10 0.99 -12.50 11.44
CA LEU A 10 1.49 -11.91 12.69
C LEU A 10 0.48 -10.99 13.39
N CYS A 11 -0.52 -10.48 12.67
CA CYS A 11 -1.55 -9.57 13.17
C CYS A 11 -2.95 -10.19 13.02
N PRO A 12 -3.29 -11.26 13.77
CA PRO A 12 -4.51 -12.03 13.56
C PRO A 12 -5.79 -11.22 13.79
N GLN A 13 -5.76 -10.20 14.68
CA GLN A 13 -6.90 -9.29 14.90
C GLN A 13 -7.20 -8.40 13.69
N GLY A 14 -6.27 -8.20 12.76
CA GLY A 14 -6.41 -7.23 11.67
C GLY A 14 -6.32 -5.78 12.14
N GLY A 15 -6.89 -4.85 11.37
CA GLY A 15 -6.93 -3.42 11.71
C GLY A 15 -5.61 -2.68 11.50
N TRP A 16 -4.62 -3.32 10.89
CA TRP A 16 -3.29 -2.75 10.69
C TRP A 16 -3.20 -1.92 9.40
N THR A 17 -2.15 -1.10 9.31
CA THR A 17 -1.91 -0.19 8.18
C THR A 17 -0.53 -0.45 7.58
N LEU A 18 -0.46 -0.57 6.26
CA LEU A 18 0.80 -0.63 5.53
C LEU A 18 1.32 0.78 5.28
N VAL A 19 2.57 1.04 5.64
CA VAL A 19 3.28 2.26 5.26
C VAL A 19 4.38 1.89 4.27
N LYS A 20 4.35 2.49 3.08
CA LYS A 20 5.34 2.25 2.01
C LYS A 20 5.95 3.57 1.56
N VAL A 21 7.20 3.78 1.92
CA VAL A 21 7.98 4.99 1.62
C VAL A 21 9.24 4.62 0.85
N ALA A 22 9.83 5.59 0.15
CA ALA A 22 11.16 5.40 -0.44
C ALA A 22 12.22 5.35 0.68
N LYS A 23 13.29 4.58 0.48
CA LYS A 23 14.47 4.69 1.35
C LYS A 23 15.16 6.05 1.12
N PRO A 24 15.93 6.58 2.09
CA PRO A 24 16.62 7.86 1.93
C PRO A 24 17.46 7.95 0.63
N ASP A 25 18.22 6.89 0.33
CA ASP A 25 19.08 6.82 -0.86
C ASP A 25 18.47 5.96 -1.98
N GLN A 26 17.13 5.92 -2.08
CA GLN A 26 16.44 5.15 -3.11
C GLN A 26 16.75 5.71 -4.50
N ASP A 27 17.33 4.89 -5.39
CA ASP A 27 17.50 5.28 -6.79
C ASP A 27 16.17 5.15 -7.55
N MET A 28 15.49 6.29 -7.68
CA MET A 28 14.19 6.43 -8.32
C MET A 28 14.21 6.17 -9.84
N ARG A 29 15.38 5.95 -10.45
CA ARG A 29 15.47 5.58 -11.87
C ARG A 29 15.28 4.08 -12.09
N PHE A 30 15.54 3.27 -11.06
CA PHE A 30 15.54 1.81 -11.17
C PHE A 30 14.50 1.14 -10.28
N ASP A 31 14.23 1.70 -9.10
CA ASP A 31 13.31 1.08 -8.14
C ASP A 31 12.43 2.15 -7.48
N VAL A 32 11.29 2.41 -8.11
CA VAL A 32 10.27 3.31 -7.59
C VAL A 32 9.25 2.49 -6.80
N PRO A 33 8.97 2.84 -5.52
CA PRO A 33 7.88 2.23 -4.77
C PRO A 33 6.59 2.18 -5.59
N THR A 34 6.00 1.01 -5.72
CA THR A 34 4.83 0.80 -6.59
C THR A 34 3.71 0.08 -5.84
N ILE A 35 2.47 0.51 -6.07
CA ILE A 35 1.24 -0.14 -5.60
C ILE A 35 0.26 -0.33 -6.77
N GLY A 36 -0.68 -1.26 -6.64
CA GLY A 36 -1.73 -1.50 -7.64
C GLY A 36 -2.96 -2.19 -7.07
N PRO A 37 -3.94 -2.58 -7.92
CA PRO A 37 -5.17 -3.25 -7.47
C PRO A 37 -4.89 -4.49 -6.63
N GLN A 38 -3.94 -5.33 -7.04
CA GLN A 38 -3.52 -6.53 -6.31
C GLN A 38 -2.99 -6.21 -4.89
N THR A 39 -2.30 -5.07 -4.71
CA THR A 39 -1.84 -4.65 -3.38
C THR A 39 -3.03 -4.42 -2.45
N ILE A 40 -4.07 -3.74 -2.94
CA ILE A 40 -5.30 -3.45 -2.17
C ILE A 40 -6.06 -4.74 -1.85
N GLU A 41 -6.21 -5.63 -2.83
CA GLU A 41 -6.89 -6.91 -2.64
C GLU A 41 -6.18 -7.77 -1.60
N ASN A 42 -4.84 -7.80 -1.62
CA ASN A 42 -4.06 -8.53 -0.64
C ASN A 42 -4.16 -7.89 0.77
N LEU A 43 -4.10 -6.56 0.85
CA LEU A 43 -4.31 -5.84 2.12
C LEU A 43 -5.66 -6.19 2.75
N HIS A 44 -6.74 -6.13 1.97
CA HIS A 44 -8.07 -6.51 2.44
C HIS A 44 -8.12 -7.98 2.90
N ARG A 45 -7.55 -8.91 2.11
CA ARG A 45 -7.49 -10.33 2.45
C ARG A 45 -6.79 -10.58 3.79
N GLN A 46 -5.79 -9.78 4.11
CA GLN A 46 -5.02 -9.84 5.36
C GLN A 46 -5.56 -8.91 6.46
N ARG A 47 -6.81 -8.43 6.31
CA ARG A 47 -7.53 -7.60 7.29
C ARG A 47 -6.84 -6.27 7.61
N ALA A 48 -6.03 -5.74 6.69
CA ALA A 48 -5.51 -4.38 6.78
C ALA A 48 -6.61 -3.38 6.45
N VAL A 49 -6.59 -2.22 7.12
CA VAL A 49 -7.57 -1.14 6.94
C VAL A 49 -6.99 0.06 6.20
N GLY A 50 -5.66 0.12 6.06
CA GLY A 50 -4.98 1.30 5.54
C GLY A 50 -3.73 1.03 4.72
N LEU A 51 -3.48 1.92 3.78
CA LEU A 51 -2.26 2.05 2.99
C LEU A 51 -1.82 3.51 2.98
N VAL A 52 -0.62 3.78 3.47
CA VAL A 52 0.04 5.09 3.37
C VAL A 52 1.20 4.96 2.40
N VAL A 53 1.26 5.87 1.44
CA VAL A 53 2.36 5.99 0.47
C VAL A 53 2.95 7.38 0.49
N GLU A 54 4.22 7.47 0.13
CA GLU A 54 4.89 8.75 -0.02
C GLU A 54 4.46 9.45 -1.31
N ALA A 55 3.89 10.64 -1.17
CA ALA A 55 3.38 11.43 -2.28
C ALA A 55 4.52 11.94 -3.16
N GLY A 56 4.42 11.73 -4.47
CA GLY A 56 5.46 12.10 -5.43
C GLY A 56 6.60 11.09 -5.57
N LYS A 57 6.71 10.10 -4.67
CA LYS A 57 7.72 9.04 -4.73
C LYS A 57 7.14 7.62 -4.87
N THR A 58 5.86 7.50 -5.20
CA THR A 58 5.19 6.20 -5.40
C THR A 58 4.40 6.17 -6.70
N ILE A 59 4.58 5.11 -7.50
CA ILE A 59 3.76 4.82 -8.68
C ILE A 59 2.50 4.07 -8.24
N VAL A 60 1.35 4.53 -8.74
CA VAL A 60 0.06 3.84 -8.59
C VAL A 60 -0.34 3.25 -9.94
N LEU A 61 -0.15 1.94 -10.10
CA LEU A 61 -0.55 1.21 -11.30
C LEU A 61 -2.07 1.22 -11.44
N GLU A 62 -2.59 1.42 -12.65
CA GLU A 62 -4.04 1.42 -12.93
C GLU A 62 -4.85 2.26 -11.92
N ARG A 63 -4.35 3.47 -11.61
CA ARG A 63 -4.83 4.35 -10.53
C ARG A 63 -6.34 4.31 -10.27
N ARG A 64 -7.17 4.42 -11.32
CA ARG A 64 -8.62 4.35 -11.19
C ARG A 64 -9.09 3.03 -10.58
N LYS A 65 -8.65 1.89 -11.12
CA LYS A 65 -8.97 0.56 -10.60
C LYS A 65 -8.46 0.36 -9.17
N THR A 66 -7.26 0.84 -8.85
CA THR A 66 -6.73 0.74 -7.48
C THR A 66 -7.60 1.49 -6.47
N LEU A 67 -7.99 2.72 -6.78
CA LEU A 67 -8.82 3.52 -5.89
C LEU A 67 -10.26 3.00 -5.81
N GLU A 68 -10.82 2.50 -6.92
CA GLU A 68 -12.13 1.83 -6.93
C GLU A 68 -12.11 0.56 -6.07
N ALA A 69 -11.05 -0.27 -6.19
CA ALA A 69 -10.87 -1.45 -5.35
C ALA A 69 -10.75 -1.06 -3.88
N ALA A 70 -9.98 -0.02 -3.56
CA ALA A 70 -9.78 0.46 -2.19
C ALA A 70 -11.11 0.91 -1.57
N LYS A 71 -11.88 1.71 -2.31
CA LYS A 71 -13.22 2.15 -1.90
C LYS A 71 -14.17 0.97 -1.68
N ARG A 72 -14.19 0.00 -2.62
CA ARG A 72 -15.06 -1.18 -2.54
C ARG A 72 -14.72 -2.09 -1.37
N LEU A 73 -13.42 -2.26 -1.07
CA LEU A 73 -12.92 -3.19 -0.07
C LEU A 73 -12.70 -2.57 1.30
N GLY A 74 -12.97 -1.26 1.46
CA GLY A 74 -12.83 -0.55 2.73
C GLY A 74 -11.39 -0.31 3.16
N VAL A 75 -10.44 -0.23 2.22
CA VAL A 75 -9.03 0.09 2.51
C VAL A 75 -8.80 1.58 2.30
N VAL A 76 -8.43 2.31 3.35
CA VAL A 76 -8.10 3.74 3.26
C VAL A 76 -6.74 3.91 2.58
N VAL A 77 -6.66 4.79 1.58
CA VAL A 77 -5.39 5.12 0.90
C VAL A 77 -5.03 6.57 1.15
N ILE A 78 -3.83 6.81 1.69
CA ILE A 78 -3.30 8.15 2.00
C ILE A 78 -1.99 8.37 1.25
N GLY A 79 -1.90 9.48 0.51
CA GLY A 79 -0.64 10.01 0.03
C GLY A 79 -0.14 11.09 0.97
N ARG A 80 1.03 10.90 1.58
CA ARG A 80 1.62 11.88 2.51
C ARG A 80 2.93 12.42 1.94
N ARG A 81 3.10 13.75 1.96
CA ARG A 81 4.41 14.37 1.74
C ARG A 81 5.21 14.32 3.04
N ASP A 82 6.52 14.20 2.95
CA ASP A 82 7.41 14.46 4.09
C ASP A 82 7.16 15.88 4.60
N ALA A 83 7.33 16.06 5.91
CA ALA A 83 7.14 17.35 6.58
C ALA A 83 8.24 18.35 6.21
#